data_AF-A0A8B9MMG8-F1
#
_entry.id   AF-A0A8B9MMG8-F1
#
_cell.length_a   1.000
_cell.length_b   1.000
_cell.length_c   1.000
_cell.angle_alpha   90.00
_cell.angle_beta   90.00
_cell.angle_gamma   90.00
#
_symmetry.space_group_name_H-M   'P 1'
#
loop_
_entity.id
_entity.type
_entity.pdbx_description
1 polymer ?
#
loop_
_entity_poly.entity_id
_entity_poly.type
_entity_poly.pdbx_seq_one_letter_code
_entity_poly.pdbx_strand_id
1 'polypeptide(L)'
;MQSLQHFIFLTFISYFLSFHLTINSVFSLVWQVTLWLKKIYGNQPVPQYEVNARTIDILYELVECNEARDRDVSLLIEDMKQKAAEYEAEANYLESLLAESLGLSLSSLSSEGTSYLSVLVDSAMTLETKDTSLASFFSAINDMTSELYATESKNREMELELSNLRRKLTAAVMLEKQLEEDLKKAEELLEVEKAKADSRSQNLKFLKNKSEDLKIRIKAAEEKLAATGLDQSLTHESLVSLSEKLAGLQEEIVPLKKKLESYLDLTPNPSLAQVKIEEVKRELNAVEAEFSKQIDMLTLEMPEPSKLQFS
;
A
#
# COMPACT_ATOMS: atom_id res chain seq x y z
N MET A 1 61.11 -16.53 56.50
CA MET A 1 61.76 -16.20 55.21
C MET A 1 62.14 -17.45 54.40
N GLN A 2 62.65 -18.53 55.02
CA GLN A 2 63.00 -19.78 54.33
C GLN A 2 61.83 -20.55 53.68
N SER A 3 60.62 -20.56 54.28
CA SER A 3 59.48 -21.28 53.66
C SER A 3 58.98 -20.62 52.36
N LEU A 4 59.17 -19.30 52.21
CA LEU A 4 58.78 -18.58 51.01
C LEU A 4 59.72 -18.89 49.83
N GLN A 5 61.02 -19.06 50.08
CA GLN A 5 61.98 -19.48 49.05
C GLN A 5 61.75 -20.92 48.58
N HIS A 6 61.42 -21.85 49.48
CA HIS A 6 61.07 -23.22 49.11
C HIS A 6 59.77 -23.27 48.29
N PHE A 7 58.77 -22.47 48.65
CA PHE A 7 57.53 -22.37 47.89
C PHE A 7 57.78 -21.82 46.48
N ILE A 8 58.58 -20.76 46.34
CA ILE A 8 58.95 -20.18 45.03
C ILE A 8 59.71 -21.21 44.17
N PHE A 9 60.66 -21.95 44.75
CA PHE A 9 61.43 -22.97 44.02
C PHE A 9 60.57 -24.14 43.52
N LEU A 10 59.65 -24.65 44.35
CA LEU A 10 58.70 -25.69 43.97
C LEU A 10 57.73 -25.23 42.89
N THR A 11 57.23 -23.98 42.97
CA THR A 11 56.40 -23.41 41.91
C THR A 11 57.18 -23.27 40.60
N PHE A 12 58.44 -22.84 40.64
CA PHE A 12 59.28 -22.69 39.46
C PHE A 12 59.56 -24.04 38.76
N ILE A 13 59.87 -25.09 39.53
CA ILE A 13 60.04 -26.45 38.99
C ILE A 13 58.74 -26.96 38.37
N SER A 14 57.60 -26.72 39.01
CA SER A 14 56.29 -27.11 38.49
C SER A 14 55.97 -26.40 37.17
N TYR A 15 56.20 -25.09 37.08
CA TYR A 15 56.05 -24.34 35.83
C TYR A 15 57.01 -24.83 34.73
N PHE A 16 58.26 -25.12 35.09
CA PHE A 16 59.27 -25.62 34.15
C PHE A 16 58.92 -27.01 33.58
N LEU A 17 58.50 -27.95 34.44
CA LEU A 17 58.01 -29.26 33.98
C LEU A 17 56.75 -29.15 33.13
N SER A 18 55.79 -28.31 33.54
CA SER A 18 54.56 -28.08 32.79
C SER A 18 54.84 -27.48 31.41
N PHE A 19 55.79 -26.54 31.32
CA PHE A 19 56.21 -25.91 30.07
C PHE A 19 56.93 -26.90 29.14
N HIS A 20 57.78 -27.77 29.67
CA HIS A 20 58.42 -28.81 28.87
C HIS A 20 57.43 -29.87 28.37
N LEU A 21 56.45 -30.26 29.19
CA LEU A 21 55.39 -31.18 28.75
C LEU A 21 54.55 -30.58 27.62
N THR A 22 54.15 -29.31 27.74
CA THR A 22 53.33 -28.65 26.71
C THR A 22 54.10 -28.44 25.40
N ILE A 23 55.38 -28.04 25.46
CA ILE A 23 56.22 -27.92 24.25
C ILE A 23 56.40 -29.26 23.54
N ASN A 24 56.70 -30.32 24.28
CA ASN A 24 56.86 -31.65 23.69
C ASN A 24 55.55 -32.15 23.04
N SER A 25 54.40 -31.85 23.67
CA SER A 25 53.08 -32.18 23.12
C SER A 25 52.79 -31.44 21.80
N VAL A 26 53.03 -30.12 21.76
CA VAL A 26 52.80 -29.31 20.55
C VAL A 26 53.75 -29.72 19.42
N PHE A 27 55.02 -29.99 19.73
CA PHE A 27 55.99 -30.47 18.75
C PHE A 27 55.58 -31.82 18.15
N SER A 28 55.05 -32.75 18.96
CA SER A 28 54.52 -34.03 18.51
C SER A 28 53.34 -33.88 17.55
N LEU A 29 52.42 -32.96 17.86
CA LEU A 29 51.23 -32.66 17.05
C LEU A 29 51.61 -32.13 15.66
N VAL A 30 52.50 -31.12 15.64
CA VAL A 30 53.01 -30.52 14.40
C VAL A 30 53.75 -31.55 13.55
N TRP A 31 54.55 -32.41 14.18
CA TRP A 31 55.26 -33.47 13.49
C TRP A 31 54.31 -34.47 12.80
N GLN A 32 53.27 -34.93 13.48
CA GLN A 32 52.26 -35.82 12.92
C GLN A 32 51.52 -35.19 11.73
N VAL A 33 51.11 -33.91 11.85
CA VAL A 33 50.49 -33.15 10.76
C VAL A 33 51.42 -33.03 9.56
N THR A 34 52.70 -32.72 9.76
CA THR A 34 53.66 -32.59 8.65
C THR A 34 53.91 -33.91 7.91
N LEU A 35 53.99 -35.02 8.64
CA LEU A 35 54.11 -36.35 8.04
C LEU A 35 52.86 -36.74 7.26
N TRP A 36 51.67 -36.50 7.82
CA TRP A 36 50.40 -36.76 7.17
C TRP A 36 50.23 -35.94 5.89
N LEU A 37 50.54 -34.64 5.92
CA LEU A 37 50.53 -33.78 4.72
C LEU A 37 51.48 -34.32 3.65
N LYS A 38 52.69 -34.76 4.02
CA LYS A 38 53.62 -35.37 3.06
C LYS A 38 53.06 -36.67 2.46
N LYS A 39 52.36 -37.49 3.25
CA LYS A 39 51.68 -38.71 2.76
C LYS A 39 50.58 -38.38 1.75
N ILE A 40 49.74 -37.40 2.04
CA ILE A 40 48.60 -37.00 1.18
C ILE A 40 49.08 -36.38 -0.15
N TYR A 41 50.08 -35.51 -0.11
CA TYR A 41 50.59 -34.84 -1.31
C TYR A 41 51.61 -35.69 -2.11
N GLY A 42 52.14 -36.76 -1.52
CA GLY A 42 53.05 -37.69 -2.19
C GLY A 42 54.30 -36.99 -2.73
N ASN A 43 54.40 -36.88 -4.06
CA ASN A 43 55.52 -36.23 -4.76
C ASN A 43 55.28 -34.73 -5.02
N GLN A 44 54.10 -34.19 -4.71
CA GLN A 44 53.80 -32.77 -4.87
C GLN A 44 54.26 -31.98 -3.64
N PRO A 45 54.70 -30.71 -3.81
CA PRO A 45 55.04 -29.86 -2.68
C PRO A 45 53.78 -29.54 -1.87
N VAL A 46 53.87 -29.67 -0.54
CA VAL A 46 52.80 -29.28 0.38
C VAL A 46 52.59 -27.75 0.26
N PRO A 47 51.36 -27.26 0.05
CA PRO A 47 51.06 -25.84 -0.01
C PRO A 47 51.50 -25.12 1.28
N GLN A 48 51.95 -23.87 1.14
CA GLN A 48 52.29 -23.06 2.30
C GLN A 48 51.02 -22.79 3.12
N TYR A 49 51.11 -23.00 4.43
CA TYR A 49 50.04 -22.73 5.38
C TYR A 49 50.60 -22.04 6.62
N GLU A 50 49.73 -21.32 7.33
CA GLU A 50 50.12 -20.63 8.56
C GLU A 50 50.18 -21.63 9.73
N VAL A 51 51.37 -21.83 10.29
CA VAL A 51 51.59 -22.69 11.46
C VAL A 51 51.23 -21.90 12.73
N ASN A 52 49.93 -21.83 13.04
CA ASN A 52 49.42 -21.34 14.31
C ASN A 52 48.66 -22.46 15.05
N ALA A 53 48.44 -22.30 16.36
CA ALA A 53 47.82 -23.35 17.20
C ALA A 53 46.47 -23.82 16.63
N ARG A 54 45.63 -22.88 16.20
CA ARG A 54 44.31 -23.18 15.62
C ARG A 54 44.43 -23.99 14.32
N THR A 55 45.37 -23.63 13.43
CA THR A 55 45.57 -24.35 12.17
C THR A 55 46.08 -25.77 12.42
N ILE A 56 47.01 -25.94 13.36
CA ILE A 56 47.55 -27.26 13.70
C ILE A 56 46.49 -28.14 14.37
N ASP A 57 45.67 -27.59 15.27
CA ASP A 57 44.57 -28.33 15.89
C ASP A 57 43.57 -28.82 14.84
N ILE A 58 43.15 -27.95 13.91
CA ILE A 58 42.23 -28.32 12.81
C ILE A 58 42.87 -29.39 11.90
N LEU A 59 44.14 -29.23 11.55
CA LEU A 59 44.83 -30.20 10.71
C LEU A 59 45.03 -31.54 11.44
N TYR A 60 45.24 -31.52 12.75
CA TYR A 60 45.36 -32.72 13.56
C TYR A 60 44.03 -33.47 13.69
N GLU A 61 42.93 -32.77 13.95
CA GLU A 61 41.59 -33.37 13.89
C GLU A 61 41.33 -34.03 12.53
N LEU A 62 41.79 -33.39 11.44
CA LEU A 62 41.70 -33.94 10.10
C LEU A 62 42.58 -35.19 9.92
N VAL A 63 43.78 -35.23 10.51
CA VAL A 63 44.63 -36.43 10.54
C VAL A 63 43.90 -37.57 11.25
N GLU A 64 43.39 -37.33 12.46
CA GLU A 64 42.68 -38.36 13.24
C GLU A 64 41.45 -38.88 12.49
N CYS A 65 40.65 -37.97 11.91
CA CYS A 65 39.49 -38.34 11.10
C CYS A 65 39.88 -39.12 9.85
N ASN A 66 40.96 -38.73 9.17
CA ASN A 66 41.46 -39.43 7.99
C ASN A 66 42.00 -40.82 8.34
N GLU A 67 42.79 -40.96 9.41
CA GLU A 67 43.32 -42.24 9.87
C GLU A 67 42.22 -43.17 10.38
N ALA A 68 41.19 -42.65 11.05
CA ALA A 68 40.01 -43.42 11.40
C ALA A 68 39.31 -43.96 10.15
N ARG A 69 39.03 -43.09 9.16
CA ARG A 69 38.41 -43.50 7.89
C ARG A 69 39.27 -44.46 7.08
N ASP A 70 40.58 -44.25 7.02
CA ASP A 70 41.53 -45.13 6.33
C ASP A 70 41.52 -46.53 6.96
N ARG A 71 41.47 -46.61 8.29
CA ARG A 71 41.32 -47.87 9.02
C ARG A 71 39.98 -48.54 8.71
N ASP A 72 38.87 -47.82 8.76
CA ASP A 72 37.54 -48.36 8.46
C ASP A 72 37.45 -48.91 7.02
N VAL A 73 37.99 -48.15 6.05
CA VAL A 73 38.06 -48.60 4.65
C VAL A 73 38.96 -49.83 4.51
N SER A 74 40.10 -49.86 5.20
CA SER A 74 41.01 -51.02 5.17
C SER A 74 40.35 -52.27 5.75
N LEU A 75 39.61 -52.13 6.86
CA LEU A 75 38.84 -53.22 7.47
C LEU A 75 37.74 -53.70 6.53
N LEU A 76 37.01 -52.80 5.86
CA LEU A 76 36.00 -53.17 4.87
C LEU A 76 36.62 -53.94 3.70
N ILE A 77 37.77 -53.47 3.18
CA ILE A 77 38.47 -54.17 2.09
C ILE A 77 38.86 -55.59 2.51
N GLU A 78 39.39 -55.76 3.72
CA GLU A 78 39.79 -57.08 4.21
C GLU A 78 38.60 -58.01 4.42
N ASP A 79 37.50 -57.51 5.00
CA ASP A 79 36.24 -58.24 5.14
C ASP A 79 35.68 -58.66 3.77
N MET A 80 35.69 -57.78 2.77
CA MET A 80 35.24 -58.12 1.42
C MET A 80 36.12 -59.17 0.75
N LYS A 81 37.44 -59.10 0.94
CA LYS A 81 38.38 -60.13 0.43
C LYS A 81 38.14 -61.47 1.11
N GLN A 82 37.95 -61.48 2.42
CA GLN A 82 37.66 -62.70 3.16
C GLN A 82 36.36 -63.32 2.66
N LYS A 83 35.27 -62.54 2.54
CA LYS A 83 34.00 -63.01 1.98
C LYS A 83 34.14 -63.56 0.56
N ALA A 84 34.91 -62.89 -0.29
CA ALA A 84 35.17 -63.37 -1.66
C ALA A 84 35.88 -64.73 -1.65
N ALA A 85 36.89 -64.90 -0.80
CA ALA A 85 37.60 -66.18 -0.66
C ALA A 85 36.70 -67.28 -0.08
N GLU A 86 35.82 -66.96 0.88
CA GLU A 86 34.83 -67.88 1.44
C GLU A 86 33.83 -68.33 0.36
N TYR A 87 33.30 -67.39 -0.43
CA TYR A 87 32.38 -67.71 -1.54
C TYR A 87 33.06 -68.53 -2.63
N GLU A 88 34.32 -68.23 -2.99
CA GLU A 88 35.09 -69.01 -3.96
C GLU A 88 35.35 -70.44 -3.45
N ALA A 89 35.71 -70.60 -2.18
CA ALA A 89 35.91 -71.92 -1.57
C ALA A 89 34.61 -72.74 -1.55
N GLU A 90 33.48 -72.13 -1.17
CA GLU A 90 32.17 -72.78 -1.19
C GLU A 90 31.73 -73.14 -2.61
N ALA A 91 31.95 -72.26 -3.59
CA ALA A 91 31.64 -72.53 -5.00
C ALA A 91 32.43 -73.74 -5.52
N ASN A 92 33.75 -73.79 -5.25
CA ASN A 92 34.60 -74.92 -5.61
C ASN A 92 34.18 -76.22 -4.92
N TYR A 93 33.76 -76.15 -3.65
CA TYR A 93 33.25 -77.29 -2.89
C TYR A 93 31.95 -77.84 -3.51
N LEU A 94 30.98 -76.96 -3.80
CA LEU A 94 29.71 -77.33 -4.42
C LEU A 94 29.89 -77.89 -5.83
N GLU A 95 30.78 -77.29 -6.64
CA GLU A 95 31.13 -77.80 -7.97
C GLU A 95 31.70 -79.23 -7.89
N SER A 96 32.66 -79.45 -6.97
CA SER A 96 33.26 -80.76 -6.76
C SER A 96 32.22 -81.80 -6.30
N LEU A 97 31.34 -81.41 -5.38
CA LEU A 97 30.26 -82.27 -4.88
C LEU A 97 29.28 -82.66 -5.99
N LEU A 98 28.85 -81.72 -6.83
CA LEU A 98 27.95 -81.98 -7.96
C LEU A 98 28.59 -82.90 -9.00
N ALA A 99 29.88 -82.69 -9.29
CA ALA A 99 30.63 -83.53 -10.22
C ALA A 99 30.79 -84.97 -9.70
N GLU A 100 31.15 -85.16 -8.43
CA GLU A 100 31.39 -86.49 -7.86
C GLU A 100 30.10 -87.27 -7.58
N SER A 101 29.07 -86.62 -7.05
CA SER A 101 27.84 -87.29 -6.61
C SER A 101 26.82 -87.50 -7.72
N LEU A 102 26.71 -86.56 -8.67
CA LEU A 102 25.68 -86.56 -9.72
C LEU A 102 26.27 -86.63 -11.13
N GLY A 103 27.60 -86.55 -11.30
CA GLY A 103 28.23 -86.47 -12.62
C GLY A 103 27.87 -85.19 -13.39
N LEU A 104 27.37 -84.18 -12.69
CA LEU A 104 26.92 -82.92 -13.28
C LEU A 104 28.10 -81.94 -13.29
N SER A 105 28.52 -81.58 -14.49
CA SER A 105 29.48 -80.50 -14.75
C SER A 105 28.81 -79.47 -15.65
N LEU A 106 29.24 -78.21 -15.58
CA LEU A 106 28.82 -77.16 -16.51
C LEU A 106 29.08 -77.57 -17.98
N SER A 107 30.15 -78.35 -18.21
CA SER A 107 30.48 -78.90 -19.54
C SER A 107 29.52 -80.00 -20.01
N SER A 108 28.71 -80.57 -19.12
CA SER A 108 27.74 -81.62 -19.42
C SER A 108 26.39 -81.05 -19.89
N LEU A 109 26.17 -79.74 -19.75
CA LEU A 109 24.97 -79.05 -20.23
C LEU A 109 25.08 -78.74 -21.73
N SER A 110 23.93 -78.69 -22.41
CA SER A 110 23.89 -78.16 -23.79
C SER A 110 24.18 -76.65 -23.78
N SER A 111 24.49 -76.09 -24.96
CA SER A 111 24.65 -74.64 -25.14
C SER A 111 23.44 -73.85 -24.63
N GLU A 112 22.25 -74.37 -24.86
CA GLU A 112 20.99 -73.75 -24.42
C GLU A 112 20.83 -73.84 -22.90
N GLY A 113 21.17 -74.98 -22.29
CA GLY A 113 21.14 -75.16 -20.83
C GLY A 113 22.07 -74.19 -20.11
N THR A 114 23.30 -74.05 -20.60
CA THR A 114 24.27 -73.07 -20.07
C THR A 114 23.78 -71.64 -20.24
N SER A 115 23.16 -71.31 -21.39
CA SER A 115 22.57 -69.99 -21.63
C SER A 115 21.45 -69.67 -20.64
N TYR A 116 20.49 -70.59 -20.43
CA TYR A 116 19.41 -70.38 -19.46
C TYR A 116 19.92 -70.21 -18.03
N LEU A 117 20.93 -70.99 -17.63
CA LEU A 117 21.54 -70.86 -16.32
C LEU A 117 22.24 -69.50 -16.16
N SER A 118 22.97 -69.04 -17.19
CA SER A 118 23.58 -67.70 -17.20
C SER A 118 22.52 -66.61 -17.00
N VAL A 119 21.43 -66.64 -17.77
CA VAL A 119 20.35 -65.65 -17.64
C VAL A 119 19.72 -65.70 -16.25
N LEU A 120 19.55 -66.89 -15.67
CA LEU A 120 19.01 -67.04 -14.31
C LEU A 120 19.94 -66.44 -13.25
N VAL A 121 21.25 -66.68 -13.37
CA VAL A 121 22.27 -66.10 -12.48
C VAL A 121 22.33 -64.58 -12.65
N ASP A 122 22.37 -64.08 -13.87
CA ASP A 122 22.39 -62.64 -14.17
C ASP A 122 21.11 -61.96 -13.63
N SER A 123 19.97 -62.62 -13.74
CA SER A 123 18.70 -62.13 -13.19
C SER A 123 18.71 -62.12 -11.67
N ALA A 124 19.22 -63.17 -11.02
CA ALA A 124 19.36 -63.22 -9.56
C ALA A 124 20.27 -62.10 -9.04
N MET A 125 21.41 -61.88 -9.71
CA MET A 125 22.36 -60.83 -9.37
C MET A 125 21.78 -59.44 -9.58
N THR A 126 21.06 -59.22 -10.69
CA THR A 126 20.42 -57.93 -11.00
C THR A 126 19.28 -57.61 -10.03
N LEU A 127 18.53 -58.62 -9.59
CA LEU A 127 17.46 -58.50 -8.60
C LEU A 127 17.98 -58.58 -7.15
N GLU A 128 19.28 -58.77 -6.95
CA GLU A 128 19.94 -58.95 -5.65
C GLU A 128 19.25 -60.01 -4.77
N THR A 129 18.83 -61.14 -5.36
CA THR A 129 18.10 -62.18 -4.63
C THR A 129 19.04 -62.93 -3.67
N LYS A 130 18.52 -63.30 -2.50
CA LYS A 130 19.28 -64.04 -1.47
C LYS A 130 19.52 -65.50 -1.84
N ASP A 131 18.62 -66.07 -2.64
CA ASP A 131 18.68 -67.43 -3.13
C ASP A 131 18.07 -67.50 -4.54
N THR A 132 18.23 -68.64 -5.19
CA THR A 132 17.66 -68.95 -6.51
C THR A 132 16.27 -69.59 -6.42
N SER A 133 15.59 -69.48 -5.27
CA SER A 133 14.24 -70.00 -5.11
C SER A 133 13.23 -69.16 -5.90
N LEU A 134 12.21 -69.83 -6.42
CA LEU A 134 11.12 -69.18 -7.15
C LEU A 134 10.42 -68.10 -6.31
N ALA A 135 10.29 -68.32 -5.00
CA ALA A 135 9.69 -67.37 -4.07
C ALA A 135 10.49 -66.06 -3.99
N SER A 136 11.81 -66.14 -3.87
CA SER A 136 12.69 -64.97 -3.84
C SER A 136 12.61 -64.15 -5.13
N PHE A 137 12.57 -64.81 -6.30
CA PHE A 137 12.36 -64.13 -7.57
C PHE A 137 11.00 -63.43 -7.64
N PHE A 138 9.91 -64.11 -7.24
CA PHE A 138 8.59 -63.48 -7.24
C PHE A 138 8.51 -62.29 -6.29
N SER A 139 9.09 -62.39 -5.11
CA SER A 139 9.18 -61.28 -4.17
C SER A 139 9.95 -60.10 -4.76
N ALA A 140 11.17 -60.32 -5.27
CA ALA A 140 12.00 -59.25 -5.84
C ALA A 140 11.33 -58.58 -7.06
N ILE A 141 10.71 -59.37 -7.94
CA ILE A 141 9.96 -58.85 -9.10
C ILE A 141 8.76 -58.02 -8.63
N ASN A 142 8.01 -58.48 -7.64
CA ASN A 142 6.85 -57.75 -7.12
C ASN A 142 7.26 -56.44 -6.42
N ASP A 143 8.35 -56.46 -5.66
CA ASP A 143 8.90 -55.26 -5.00
C ASP A 143 9.34 -54.23 -6.05
N MET A 144 10.13 -54.65 -7.04
CA MET A 144 10.56 -53.80 -8.17
C MET A 144 9.37 -53.26 -8.96
N THR A 145 8.37 -54.09 -9.23
CA THR A 145 7.14 -53.68 -9.94
C THR A 145 6.36 -52.65 -9.13
N SER A 146 6.28 -52.82 -7.81
CA SER A 146 5.62 -51.88 -6.91
C SER A 146 6.36 -50.54 -6.85
N GLU A 147 7.68 -50.57 -6.77
CA GLU A 147 8.53 -49.37 -6.80
C GLU A 147 8.41 -48.63 -8.15
N LEU A 148 8.37 -49.35 -9.27
CA LEU A 148 8.13 -48.79 -10.59
C LEU A 148 6.81 -48.01 -10.62
N TYR A 149 5.69 -48.62 -10.21
CA TYR A 149 4.39 -47.95 -10.19
C TYR A 149 4.36 -46.75 -9.23
N ALA A 150 4.97 -46.86 -8.04
CA ALA A 150 5.07 -45.76 -7.10
C ALA A 150 5.85 -44.57 -7.70
N THR A 151 6.97 -44.85 -8.37
CA THR A 151 7.81 -43.87 -9.05
C THR A 151 7.09 -43.22 -10.23
N GLU A 152 6.42 -44.00 -11.07
CA GLU A 152 5.60 -43.50 -12.17
C GLU A 152 4.47 -42.59 -11.68
N SER A 153 3.77 -43.00 -10.61
CA SER A 153 2.70 -42.18 -10.04
C SER A 153 3.23 -40.85 -9.51
N LYS A 154 4.38 -40.86 -8.81
CA LYS A 154 5.02 -39.64 -8.31
C LYS A 154 5.50 -38.74 -9.45
N ASN A 155 6.06 -39.33 -10.52
CA ASN A 155 6.44 -38.58 -11.71
C ASN A 155 5.23 -37.87 -12.35
N ARG A 156 4.11 -38.57 -12.48
CA ARG A 156 2.87 -37.99 -13.02
C ARG A 156 2.34 -36.84 -12.14
N GLU A 157 2.42 -36.98 -10.82
CA GLU A 157 2.06 -35.90 -9.89
C GLU A 157 2.97 -34.67 -10.07
N MET A 158 4.29 -34.87 -10.10
CA MET A 158 5.26 -33.79 -10.34
C MET A 158 5.04 -33.10 -11.69
N GLU A 159 4.73 -33.83 -12.75
CA GLU A 159 4.40 -33.24 -14.07
C GLU A 159 3.15 -32.34 -14.01
N LEU A 160 2.12 -32.75 -13.27
CA LEU A 160 0.91 -31.95 -13.07
C LEU A 160 1.22 -30.66 -12.28
N GLU A 161 2.02 -30.77 -11.21
CA GLU A 161 2.46 -29.62 -10.42
C GLU A 161 3.30 -28.65 -11.27
N LEU A 162 4.25 -29.16 -12.05
CA LEU A 162 5.09 -28.36 -12.94
C LEU A 162 4.24 -27.63 -13.98
N SER A 163 3.27 -28.32 -14.59
CA SER A 163 2.31 -27.70 -15.52
C SER A 163 1.49 -26.59 -14.86
N ASN A 164 1.04 -26.80 -13.61
CA ASN A 164 0.31 -25.79 -12.85
C ASN A 164 1.18 -24.56 -12.52
N LEU A 165 2.41 -24.79 -12.06
CA LEU A 165 3.37 -23.73 -11.78
C LEU A 165 3.71 -22.93 -13.04
N ARG A 166 3.90 -23.61 -14.17
CA ARG A 166 4.12 -22.95 -15.46
C ARG A 166 2.96 -22.03 -15.84
N ARG A 167 1.71 -22.48 -15.65
CA ARG A 167 0.52 -21.65 -15.91
C ARG A 167 0.45 -20.43 -15.00
N LYS A 168 0.73 -20.61 -13.71
CA LYS A 168 0.79 -19.51 -12.73
C LYS A 168 1.89 -18.51 -13.09
N LEU A 169 3.06 -18.98 -13.49
CA LEU A 169 4.17 -18.13 -13.91
C LEU A 169 3.80 -17.30 -15.15
N THR A 170 3.20 -17.92 -16.16
CA THR A 170 2.72 -17.20 -17.35
C THR A 170 1.69 -16.13 -16.98
N ALA A 171 0.74 -16.43 -16.10
CA ALA A 171 -0.24 -15.44 -15.64
C ALA A 171 0.42 -14.27 -14.87
N ALA A 172 1.41 -14.56 -14.01
CA ALA A 172 2.16 -13.56 -13.28
C ALA A 172 2.96 -12.63 -14.21
N VAL A 173 3.66 -13.20 -15.21
CA VAL A 173 4.41 -12.41 -16.21
C VAL A 173 3.47 -11.52 -17.05
N MET A 174 2.28 -12.02 -17.40
CA MET A 174 1.29 -11.19 -18.09
C MET A 174 0.80 -10.02 -17.22
N LEU A 175 0.56 -10.27 -15.93
CA LEU A 175 0.15 -9.25 -14.98
C LEU A 175 1.26 -8.21 -14.75
N GLU A 176 2.52 -8.66 -14.62
CA GLU A 176 3.68 -7.78 -14.50
C GLU A 176 3.77 -6.82 -15.68
N LYS A 177 3.66 -7.32 -16.91
CA LYS A 177 3.65 -6.49 -18.11
C LYS A 177 2.50 -5.48 -18.12
N GLN A 178 1.31 -5.89 -17.70
CA GLN A 178 0.16 -4.99 -17.60
C GLN A 178 0.41 -3.87 -16.58
N LEU A 179 0.98 -4.21 -15.42
CA LEU A 179 1.32 -3.24 -14.37
C LEU A 179 2.39 -2.25 -14.84
N GLU A 180 3.39 -2.71 -15.61
CA GLU A 180 4.40 -1.84 -16.22
C GLU A 180 3.77 -0.83 -17.20
N GLU A 181 2.85 -1.29 -18.05
CA GLU A 181 2.11 -0.40 -18.97
C GLU A 181 1.23 0.61 -18.22
N ASP A 182 0.57 0.19 -17.15
CA ASP A 182 -0.30 1.08 -16.37
C ASP A 182 0.50 2.08 -15.52
N LEU A 183 1.66 1.68 -15.01
CA LEU A 183 2.61 2.57 -14.34
C LEU A 183 3.08 3.66 -15.30
N LYS A 184 3.45 3.30 -16.53
CA LYS A 184 3.86 4.28 -17.55
C LYS A 184 2.74 5.29 -17.84
N LYS A 185 1.50 4.84 -18.00
CA LYS A 185 0.34 5.75 -18.19
C LYS A 185 0.14 6.67 -16.99
N ALA A 186 0.28 6.14 -15.77
CA ALA A 186 0.14 6.92 -14.55
C ALA A 186 1.24 7.99 -14.43
N GLU A 187 2.49 7.68 -14.80
CA GLU A 187 3.59 8.65 -14.88
C GLU A 187 3.31 9.76 -15.89
N GLU A 188 2.83 9.41 -17.09
CA GLU A 188 2.44 10.40 -18.11
C GLU A 188 1.33 11.35 -17.60
N LEU A 189 0.30 10.81 -16.94
CA LEU A 189 -0.78 11.61 -16.34
C LEU A 189 -0.26 12.50 -15.20
N LEU A 190 0.67 12.00 -14.40
CA LEU A 190 1.27 12.75 -13.31
C LEU A 190 2.03 13.96 -13.83
N GLU A 191 2.81 13.82 -14.90
CA GLU A 191 3.55 14.93 -15.51
C GLU A 191 2.60 15.99 -16.09
N VAL A 192 1.49 15.59 -16.71
CA VAL A 192 0.46 16.52 -17.20
C VAL A 192 -0.19 17.29 -16.04
N GLU A 193 -0.57 16.61 -14.97
CA GLU A 193 -1.19 17.28 -13.81
C GLU A 193 -0.20 18.16 -13.04
N LYS A 194 1.09 17.79 -12.97
CA LYS A 194 2.15 18.68 -12.44
C LYS A 194 2.25 19.98 -13.26
N ALA A 195 2.37 19.88 -14.58
CA ALA A 195 2.44 21.06 -15.45
C ALA A 195 1.19 21.96 -15.32
N LYS A 196 0.01 21.35 -15.18
CA LYS A 196 -1.25 22.05 -14.94
C LYS A 196 -1.32 22.70 -13.55
N ALA A 197 -0.83 22.02 -12.51
CA ALA A 197 -0.73 22.60 -11.17
C ALA A 197 0.24 23.79 -11.14
N ASP A 198 1.37 23.68 -11.82
CA ASP A 198 2.36 24.75 -11.94
C ASP A 198 1.79 25.98 -12.67
N SER A 199 1.12 25.78 -13.81
CA SER A 199 0.45 26.88 -14.53
C SER A 199 -0.64 27.56 -13.70
N ARG A 200 -1.45 26.78 -12.95
CA ARG A 200 -2.44 27.32 -12.02
C ARG A 200 -1.79 28.12 -10.89
N SER A 201 -0.69 27.63 -10.33
CA SER A 201 0.08 28.32 -9.29
C SER A 201 0.64 29.65 -9.79
N GLN A 202 1.23 29.68 -10.99
CA GLN A 202 1.71 30.89 -11.65
C GLN A 202 0.57 31.89 -11.90
N ASN A 203 -0.58 31.42 -12.41
CA ASN A 203 -1.75 32.26 -12.62
C ASN A 203 -2.29 32.86 -11.30
N LEU A 204 -2.34 32.07 -10.23
CA LEU A 204 -2.76 32.53 -8.92
C LEU A 204 -1.82 33.61 -8.37
N LYS A 205 -0.51 33.44 -8.55
CA LYS A 205 0.50 34.46 -8.21
C LYS A 205 0.29 35.75 -9.01
N PHE A 206 0.04 35.65 -10.32
CA PHE A 206 -0.27 36.80 -11.16
C PHE A 206 -1.54 37.54 -10.70
N LEU A 207 -2.63 36.81 -10.44
CA LEU A 207 -3.88 37.40 -9.98
C LEU A 207 -3.74 38.07 -8.61
N LYS A 208 -2.96 37.48 -7.70
CA LYS A 208 -2.63 38.09 -6.40
C LYS A 208 -1.90 39.42 -6.59
N ASN A 209 -0.84 39.45 -7.38
CA ASN A 209 -0.09 40.68 -7.66
C ASN A 209 -0.98 41.75 -8.32
N LYS A 210 -1.87 41.35 -9.24
CA LYS A 210 -2.82 42.27 -9.89
C LYS A 210 -3.85 42.82 -8.93
N SER A 211 -4.33 42.01 -7.98
CA SER A 211 -5.25 42.46 -6.93
C SER A 211 -4.58 43.48 -6.01
N GLU A 212 -3.31 43.25 -5.63
CA GLU A 212 -2.53 44.19 -4.83
C GLU A 212 -2.28 45.51 -5.57
N ASP A 213 -1.93 45.48 -6.86
CA ASP A 213 -1.81 46.68 -7.71
C ASP A 213 -3.12 47.49 -7.77
N LEU A 214 -4.24 46.81 -8.04
CA LEU A 214 -5.55 47.47 -8.08
C LEU A 214 -5.92 48.10 -6.74
N LYS A 215 -5.61 47.42 -5.61
CA LYS A 215 -5.85 47.96 -4.27
C LYS A 215 -5.04 49.24 -4.04
N ILE A 216 -3.78 49.28 -4.46
CA ILE A 216 -2.93 50.47 -4.38
C ILE A 216 -3.51 51.60 -5.25
N ARG A 217 -3.93 51.30 -6.48
CA ARG A 217 -4.50 52.28 -7.42
C ARG A 217 -5.83 52.86 -6.94
N ILE A 218 -6.70 52.03 -6.37
CA ILE A 218 -7.97 52.47 -5.76
C ILE A 218 -7.66 53.43 -4.62
N LYS A 219 -6.79 53.04 -3.68
CA LYS A 219 -6.41 53.90 -2.56
C LYS A 219 -5.83 55.24 -3.01
N ALA A 220 -4.95 55.23 -4.02
CA ALA A 220 -4.39 56.46 -4.57
C ALA A 220 -5.44 57.35 -5.27
N ALA A 221 -6.45 56.74 -5.93
CA ALA A 221 -7.55 57.48 -6.53
C ALA A 221 -8.50 58.07 -5.48
N GLU A 222 -8.80 57.32 -4.42
CA GLU A 222 -9.57 57.79 -3.26
C GLU A 222 -8.87 58.97 -2.57
N GLU A 223 -7.56 58.86 -2.33
CA GLU A 223 -6.74 59.95 -1.77
C GLU A 223 -6.76 61.19 -2.66
N LYS A 224 -6.69 61.04 -3.99
CA LYS A 224 -6.82 62.16 -4.95
C LYS A 224 -8.22 62.78 -4.93
N LEU A 225 -9.28 61.98 -4.88
CA LEU A 225 -10.65 62.47 -4.79
C LEU A 225 -10.87 63.27 -3.50
N ALA A 226 -10.37 62.75 -2.37
CA ALA A 226 -10.40 63.45 -1.09
C ALA A 226 -9.61 64.78 -1.14
N ALA A 227 -8.42 64.79 -1.75
CA ALA A 227 -7.61 66.00 -1.91
C ALA A 227 -8.27 67.05 -2.83
N THR A 228 -9.11 66.63 -3.78
CA THR A 228 -9.88 67.53 -4.67
C THR A 228 -11.13 68.10 -3.98
N GLY A 229 -11.39 67.70 -2.73
CA GLY A 229 -12.49 68.23 -1.91
C GLY A 229 -13.82 67.50 -2.09
N LEU A 230 -13.82 66.27 -2.60
CA LEU A 230 -15.04 65.45 -2.66
C LEU A 230 -15.41 64.97 -1.24
N ASP A 231 -16.45 65.58 -0.66
CA ASP A 231 -17.05 65.17 0.61
C ASP A 231 -17.99 63.96 0.42
N GLN A 232 -18.15 63.11 1.44
CA GLN A 232 -19.04 61.94 1.39
C GLN A 232 -20.50 62.34 1.10
N SER A 233 -20.89 63.58 1.41
CA SER A 233 -22.20 64.15 1.07
C SER A 233 -22.47 64.28 -0.44
N LEU A 234 -21.42 64.32 -1.26
CA LEU A 234 -21.48 64.42 -2.72
C LEU A 234 -21.42 63.05 -3.42
N THR A 235 -21.47 61.95 -2.65
CA THR A 235 -21.60 60.61 -3.22
C THR A 235 -22.97 60.43 -3.87
N HIS A 236 -23.03 59.61 -4.92
CA HIS A 236 -24.29 59.32 -5.63
C HIS A 236 -25.38 58.85 -4.67
N GLU A 237 -25.05 57.97 -3.73
CA GLU A 237 -25.98 57.48 -2.71
C GLU A 237 -26.54 58.61 -1.84
N SER A 238 -25.68 59.51 -1.36
CA SER A 238 -26.10 60.66 -0.55
C SER A 238 -26.96 61.64 -1.37
N LEU A 239 -26.59 61.92 -2.62
CA LEU A 239 -27.33 62.78 -3.55
C LEU A 239 -28.72 62.20 -3.88
N VAL A 240 -28.82 60.89 -4.09
CA VAL A 240 -30.10 60.19 -4.30
C VAL A 240 -30.95 60.27 -3.04
N SER A 241 -30.39 60.00 -1.86
CA SER A 241 -31.15 60.11 -0.60
C SER A 241 -31.64 61.54 -0.33
N LEU A 242 -30.85 62.55 -0.71
CA LEU A 242 -31.21 63.95 -0.57
C LEU A 242 -32.30 64.35 -1.57
N SER A 243 -32.22 63.86 -2.81
CA SER A 243 -33.23 64.12 -3.84
C SER A 243 -34.56 63.44 -3.51
N GLU A 244 -34.53 62.22 -2.97
CA GLU A 244 -35.72 61.53 -2.46
C GLU A 244 -36.36 62.29 -1.29
N LYS A 245 -35.55 62.77 -0.33
CA LYS A 245 -36.05 63.62 0.76
C LYS A 245 -36.62 64.95 0.28
N LEU A 246 -35.98 65.57 -0.72
CA LEU A 246 -36.45 66.81 -1.32
C LEU A 246 -37.77 66.60 -2.06
N ALA A 247 -37.91 65.51 -2.81
CA ALA A 247 -39.15 65.13 -3.47
C ALA A 247 -40.28 64.90 -2.45
N GLY A 248 -40.00 64.20 -1.35
CA GLY A 248 -40.97 64.02 -0.25
C GLY A 248 -41.40 65.34 0.38
N LEU A 249 -40.44 66.23 0.71
CA LEU A 249 -40.76 67.57 1.21
C LEU A 249 -41.55 68.40 0.20
N GLN A 250 -41.27 68.26 -1.09
CA GLN A 250 -41.98 68.97 -2.14
C GLN A 250 -43.41 68.46 -2.30
N GLU A 251 -43.62 67.15 -2.14
CA GLU A 251 -44.95 66.54 -2.06
C GLU A 251 -45.74 67.04 -0.83
N GLU A 252 -45.09 67.28 0.31
CA GLU A 252 -45.70 67.90 1.50
C GLU A 252 -46.00 69.40 1.32
N ILE A 253 -45.18 70.14 0.57
CA ILE A 253 -45.37 71.57 0.30
C ILE A 253 -46.61 71.81 -0.59
N VAL A 254 -46.91 70.93 -1.55
CA VAL A 254 -48.07 71.08 -2.45
C VAL A 254 -49.41 71.25 -1.69
N PRO A 255 -49.82 70.38 -0.75
CA PRO A 255 -51.03 70.55 0.02
C PRO A 255 -50.96 71.69 1.03
N LEU A 256 -49.77 71.99 1.58
CA LEU A 256 -49.57 73.14 2.48
C LEU A 256 -49.74 74.48 1.76
N LYS A 257 -49.22 74.60 0.54
CA LYS A 257 -49.39 75.80 -0.30
C LYS A 257 -50.85 75.95 -0.74
N LYS A 258 -51.53 74.85 -1.07
CA LYS A 258 -52.97 74.84 -1.36
C LYS A 258 -53.81 75.27 -0.14
N LYS A 259 -53.42 74.85 1.08
CA LYS A 259 -54.01 75.37 2.32
C LYS A 259 -53.72 76.86 2.49
N LEU A 260 -52.49 77.31 2.27
CA LEU A 260 -52.14 78.73 2.40
C LEU A 260 -52.90 79.62 1.41
N GLU A 261 -53.07 79.21 0.16
CA GLU A 261 -53.92 79.89 -0.83
C GLU A 261 -55.38 79.98 -0.34
N SER A 262 -55.93 78.90 0.23
CA SER A 262 -57.27 78.95 0.84
C SER A 262 -57.39 79.91 2.02
N TYR A 263 -56.28 80.19 2.74
CA TYR A 263 -56.24 81.18 3.82
C TYR A 263 -55.99 82.61 3.30
N LEU A 264 -55.39 82.78 2.14
CA LEU A 264 -55.12 84.10 1.53
C LEU A 264 -56.35 84.68 0.81
N ASP A 265 -57.32 83.86 0.42
CA ASP A 265 -58.64 84.30 -0.08
C ASP A 265 -59.57 84.81 1.05
N LEU A 266 -59.19 84.63 2.32
CA LEU A 266 -59.91 85.18 3.46
C LEU A 266 -59.38 86.59 3.76
N THR A 267 -60.08 87.60 3.25
CA THR A 267 -59.80 89.01 3.54
C THR A 267 -59.87 89.29 5.06
N PRO A 268 -58.78 89.80 5.68
CA PRO A 268 -58.71 89.97 7.12
C PRO A 268 -59.38 91.28 7.57
N ASN A 269 -60.69 91.24 7.82
CA ASN A 269 -61.33 92.18 8.75
C ASN A 269 -62.66 91.62 9.32
N PRO A 270 -62.68 91.09 10.55
CA PRO A 270 -63.88 90.50 11.17
C PRO A 270 -65.03 91.51 11.37
N SER A 271 -64.75 92.81 11.34
CA SER A 271 -65.75 93.87 11.51
C SER A 271 -66.57 94.15 10.25
N LEU A 272 -66.01 93.86 9.06
CA LEU A 272 -66.67 94.09 7.77
C LEU A 272 -67.61 92.92 7.38
N ALA A 273 -67.30 91.72 7.86
CA ALA A 273 -68.10 90.51 7.63
C ALA A 273 -69.42 90.54 8.41
N GLN A 274 -69.45 91.05 9.64
CA GLN A 274 -70.70 91.22 10.39
C GLN A 274 -71.66 92.19 9.72
N VAL A 275 -71.17 93.29 9.15
CA VAL A 275 -72.01 94.27 8.43
C VAL A 275 -72.66 93.65 7.20
N LYS A 276 -71.90 92.88 6.40
CA LYS A 276 -72.42 92.20 5.21
C LYS A 276 -73.35 91.04 5.53
N ILE A 277 -73.14 90.33 6.63
CA ILE A 277 -74.09 89.29 7.10
C ILE A 277 -75.42 89.92 7.49
N GLU A 278 -75.41 91.05 8.20
CA GLU A 278 -76.64 91.73 8.62
C GLU A 278 -77.38 92.41 7.46
N GLU A 279 -76.66 92.88 6.44
CA GLU A 279 -77.20 93.44 5.20
C GLU A 279 -77.90 92.36 4.35
N VAL A 280 -77.24 91.22 4.12
CA VAL A 280 -77.83 90.08 3.40
C VAL A 280 -79.04 89.51 4.16
N LYS A 281 -79.02 89.54 5.49
CA LYS A 281 -80.15 89.11 6.32
C LYS A 281 -81.36 90.03 6.22
N ARG A 282 -81.15 91.34 6.01
CA ARG A 282 -82.24 92.29 5.72
C ARG A 282 -82.78 92.13 4.30
N GLU A 283 -81.92 91.92 3.32
CA GLU A 283 -82.34 91.66 1.93
C GLU A 283 -83.12 90.34 1.81
N LEU A 284 -82.68 89.28 2.51
CA LEU A 284 -83.37 87.99 2.52
C LEU A 284 -84.78 88.10 3.14
N ASN A 285 -84.91 88.80 4.27
CA ASN A 285 -86.22 89.03 4.90
C ASN A 285 -87.15 89.88 4.01
N ALA A 286 -86.61 90.83 3.24
CA ALA A 286 -87.41 91.63 2.31
C ALA A 286 -87.92 90.79 1.13
N VAL A 287 -87.06 89.94 0.55
CA VAL A 287 -87.45 89.03 -0.54
C VAL A 287 -88.40 87.94 -0.05
N GLU A 288 -88.23 87.42 1.16
CA GLU A 288 -89.11 86.41 1.75
C GLU A 288 -90.49 86.99 2.12
N ALA A 289 -90.55 88.26 2.53
CA ALA A 289 -91.80 89.00 2.72
C ALA A 289 -92.49 89.32 1.38
N GLU A 290 -91.74 89.63 0.32
CA GLU A 290 -92.28 89.89 -1.02
C GLU A 290 -92.78 88.60 -1.70
N PHE A 291 -92.07 87.48 -1.49
CA PHE A 291 -92.47 86.14 -1.90
C PHE A 291 -93.70 85.63 -1.14
N SER A 292 -93.77 85.85 0.18
CA SER A 292 -94.98 85.55 0.97
C SER A 292 -96.16 86.41 0.52
N LYS A 293 -95.95 87.70 0.21
CA LYS A 293 -97.00 88.57 -0.36
C LYS A 293 -97.49 88.08 -1.73
N GLN A 294 -96.61 87.53 -2.57
CA GLN A 294 -96.99 86.94 -3.85
C GLN A 294 -97.69 85.58 -3.71
N ILE A 295 -97.29 84.75 -2.73
CA ILE A 295 -97.95 83.48 -2.44
C ILE A 295 -99.34 83.69 -1.84
N ASP A 296 -99.50 84.61 -0.88
CA ASP A 296 -100.80 84.91 -0.26
C ASP A 296 -101.81 85.56 -1.24
N MET A 297 -101.34 86.24 -2.29
CA MET A 297 -102.18 86.80 -3.36
C MET A 297 -102.60 85.76 -4.43
N LEU A 298 -101.91 84.62 -4.52
CA LEU A 298 -102.14 83.57 -5.52
C LEU A 298 -102.97 82.38 -4.98
N THR A 299 -103.12 82.24 -3.66
CA THR A 299 -103.91 81.16 -3.03
C THR A 299 -105.26 81.60 -2.44
N LEU A 300 -105.69 82.84 -2.70
CA LEU A 300 -106.94 83.43 -2.19
C LEU A 300 -108.04 83.64 -3.25
N GLU A 301 -108.03 82.97 -4.41
CA GLU A 301 -109.20 82.94 -5.31
C GLU A 301 -109.15 81.85 -6.40
N MET A 302 -109.60 80.64 -6.06
CA MET A 302 -110.55 79.86 -6.87
C MET A 302 -111.25 78.85 -5.95
N PRO A 303 -112.55 78.59 -6.07
CA PRO A 303 -113.72 79.41 -6.42
C PRO A 303 -114.77 79.41 -5.25
N GLU A 304 -115.75 80.33 -5.16
CA GLU A 304 -116.87 80.12 -4.20
C GLU A 304 -117.67 78.85 -4.58
N PRO A 305 -118.37 78.10 -3.67
CA PRO A 305 -118.60 78.34 -2.23
C PRO A 305 -118.67 77.09 -1.29
N SER A 306 -118.52 77.35 0.02
CA SER A 306 -119.38 76.87 1.13
C SER A 306 -119.33 75.44 1.76
N LYS A 307 -119.33 75.49 3.12
CA LYS A 307 -119.92 74.61 4.17
C LYS A 307 -119.10 73.41 4.70
N LEU A 308 -118.76 73.44 6.01
CA LEU A 308 -119.36 72.71 7.16
C LEU A 308 -119.01 71.21 7.15
N GLN A 309 -118.77 70.48 8.25
CA GLN A 309 -119.12 70.63 9.67
C GLN A 309 -118.36 69.53 10.44
N PHE A 310 -118.06 69.79 11.72
CA PHE A 310 -118.16 68.86 12.85
C PHE A 310 -118.20 67.34 12.54
N SER A 311 -117.09 66.63 12.78
CA SER A 311 -116.62 66.10 14.06
C SER A 311 -115.13 65.84 13.95
#